data_AF-X1GB96-F1
#
_entry.id   AF-X1GB96-F1
#
_cell.length_a   1.000
_cell.length_b   1.000
_cell.length_c   1.000
_cell.angle_alpha   90.00
_cell.angle_beta   90.00
_cell.angle_gamma   90.00
#
_symmetry.space_group_name_H-M   'P 1'
#
loop_
_entity.id
_entity.type
_entity.pdbx_description
1 polymer ?
#
loop_
_entity_poly.entity_id
_entity_poly.type
_entity_poly.pdbx_seq_one_letter_code
_entity_poly.pdbx_strand_id
1 'polypeptide(L)' 'SPPITKVSSDQSSTFYDPGAMSYSTTYYWYIVARDNHAATSTGSEWDFTTGSAPNNPPTAYIDSMSPNPADEGASVSF' A
#
# COMPACT_ATOMS: atom_id res chain seq x y z
N SER A 1 -2.40 21.20 6.71
CA SER A 1 -2.92 21.24 8.09
C SER A 1 -2.22 20.17 8.87
N PRO A 2 -1.74 20.45 10.09
CA PRO A 2 -0.94 19.50 10.83
C PRO A 2 -1.71 18.20 11.10
N PRO A 3 -1.04 17.03 11.08
CA PRO A 3 -1.63 15.75 11.42
C PRO A 3 -2.33 15.79 12.78
N ILE A 4 -3.61 15.42 12.83
CA ILE A 4 -4.43 15.51 14.06
C ILE A 4 -4.55 14.17 14.82
N THR A 5 -4.10 13.07 14.22
CA THR A 5 -4.21 11.73 14.80
C THR A 5 -2.86 11.25 15.31
N LYS A 6 -2.76 10.95 16.61
CA LYS A 6 -1.59 10.29 17.19
C LYS A 6 -1.68 8.79 16.91
N VAL A 7 -0.69 8.24 16.21
CA VAL A 7 -0.66 6.82 15.80
C VAL A 7 0.28 5.96 16.66
N SER A 8 1.20 6.58 17.41
CA SER A 8 2.07 5.90 18.38
C SER A 8 2.35 6.79 19.59
N SER A 9 2.50 6.16 20.77
CA SER A 9 2.81 6.81 22.05
C SER A 9 3.95 6.08 22.76
N ASP A 10 4.80 6.86 23.45
CA ASP A 10 5.89 6.32 24.29
C ASP A 10 6.82 5.35 23.54
N GLN A 11 7.03 5.62 22.25
CA GLN A 11 7.92 4.85 21.37
C GLN A 11 9.38 5.06 21.76
N SER A 12 10.08 3.97 22.12
CA SER A 12 11.51 3.97 22.40
C SER A 12 12.38 3.65 21.17
N SER A 13 11.78 3.05 20.14
CA SER A 13 12.45 2.74 18.87
C SER A 13 12.64 4.00 18.01
N THR A 14 13.66 3.98 17.15
CA THR A 14 13.94 5.05 16.18
C THR A 14 13.18 4.89 14.85
N PHE A 15 12.34 3.85 14.71
CA PHE A 15 11.50 3.62 13.53
C PHE A 15 10.07 3.30 13.94
N TYR A 16 9.10 3.59 13.08
CA TYR A 16 7.69 3.23 13.21
C TYR A 16 7.20 2.62 11.88
N ASP A 17 6.48 1.49 11.95
CA ASP A 17 5.86 0.86 10.79
C ASP A 17 4.38 1.25 10.73
N PRO A 18 3.94 2.04 9.73
CA PRO A 18 2.53 2.40 9.56
C PRO A 18 1.67 1.24 9.01
N GLY A 19 2.27 0.12 8.62
CA GLY A 19 1.60 -1.00 7.97
C GLY A 19 1.22 -0.70 6.52
N ALA A 20 0.15 -1.34 6.05
CA ALA A 20 -0.36 -1.13 4.70
C ALA A 20 -0.99 0.26 4.56
N MET A 21 -0.61 0.97 3.49
CA MET A 21 -1.08 2.33 3.20
C MET A 21 -1.78 2.35 1.84
N SER A 22 -2.76 3.24 1.69
CA SER A 22 -3.48 3.41 0.44
C SER A 22 -2.54 3.91 -0.65
N TYR A 23 -2.67 3.37 -1.86
CA TYR A 23 -1.92 3.84 -3.03
C TYR A 23 -2.30 5.28 -3.41
N SER A 24 -1.41 5.96 -4.11
CA SER A 24 -1.60 7.31 -4.64
C SER A 24 -2.13 8.32 -3.59
N THR A 25 -1.69 8.17 -2.33
CA THR A 25 -2.19 8.96 -1.20
C THR A 25 -1.02 9.71 -0.56
N THR A 26 -1.19 11.02 -0.36
CA THR A 26 -0.24 11.84 0.39
C THR A 26 -0.53 11.76 1.88
N TYR A 27 0.50 11.40 2.64
CA TYR A 27 0.46 11.32 4.10
C TYR A 27 1.34 12.39 4.71
N TYR A 28 0.92 12.90 5.86
CA TYR A 28 1.62 13.91 6.64
C TYR A 28 1.92 13.35 8.03
N TRP A 29 3.08 13.66 8.58
CA TRP A 29 3.47 13.23 9.92
C TRP A 29 4.48 14.20 10.56
N TYR A 30 4.60 14.11 11.88
CA TYR A 30 5.67 14.74 12.66
C TYR A 30 5.94 13.89 13.91
N ILE A 31 7.02 14.20 14.61
CA ILE A 31 7.39 13.53 15.87
C ILE A 31 7.30 14.54 17.02
N VAL A 32 6.73 14.12 18.14
CA VAL A 32 6.87 14.81 19.43
C VAL A 32 7.87 14.03 20.27
N ALA A 33 9.08 14.57 20.42
CA ALA A 33 10.11 13.98 21.28
C ALA A 33 9.84 14.37 22.73
N ARG A 34 10.08 13.43 23.67
CA ARG A 34 9.96 13.67 25.12
C ARG A 34 11.27 13.28 25.81
N ASP A 35 11.80 14.16 26.66
CA ASP A 35 12.98 13.86 27.47
C ASP A 35 12.62 13.10 28.77
N ASN A 36 13.64 12.82 29.59
CA ASN A 36 13.48 12.11 30.86
C ASN A 36 12.83 12.95 31.98
N HIS A 37 12.60 14.25 31.75
CA HIS A 37 11.89 15.16 32.66
C HIS A 37 10.47 15.49 32.15
N ALA A 38 9.98 14.73 31.18
CA ALA A 38 8.70 14.90 30.51
C ALA A 38 8.55 16.20 29.70
N ALA A 39 9.63 16.95 29.43
CA ALA A 39 9.58 18.07 28.51
C ALA A 39 9.45 17.56 27.07
N THR A 40 8.65 18.25 26.25
CA THR A 40 8.38 17.85 24.87
C THR A 40 8.82 18.88 23.84
N SER A 41 9.30 18.41 22.69
CA SER A 41 9.57 19.24 21.53
C SER A 41 8.93 18.62 20.28
N THR A 42 8.20 19.44 19.53
CA THR A 42 7.54 19.04 18.28
C THR A 42 8.48 19.32 17.11
N GLY A 43 8.77 18.29 16.32
CA GLY A 43 9.54 18.42 15.09
C GLY A 43 8.74 19.09 13.96
N SER A 44 9.41 19.31 12.83
CA SER A 44 8.76 19.78 11.60
C SER A 44 7.70 18.80 11.09
N GLU A 45 6.76 19.31 10.28
CA GLU A 45 5.82 18.49 9.50
C GLU A 45 6.53 17.96 8.24
N TRP A 46 6.34 16.67 7.97
CA TRP A 46 6.92 15.94 6.84
C TRP A 46 5.78 15.31 6.05
N ASP A 47 5.98 15.18 4.74
CA ASP A 47 5.04 14.53 3.85
C ASP A 47 5.71 13.53 2.91
N PHE A 48 4.93 12.56 2.45
CA PHE A 48 5.28 11.70 1.32
C PHE A 48 4.03 11.22 0.62
N THR A 49 4.17 10.83 -0.66
CA THR A 49 3.09 10.23 -1.45
C THR A 49 3.41 8.78 -1.73
N THR A 50 2.48 7.87 -1.44
CA THR A 50 2.61 6.45 -1.77
C THR A 50 2.58 6.23 -3.28
N GLY A 51 3.19 5.14 -3.74
CA GLY A 51 3.19 4.79 -5.17
C GLY A 51 1.80 4.48 -5.72
N SER A 52 1.70 4.35 -7.04
CA SER A 52 0.49 3.87 -7.71
C SER A 52 0.23 2.40 -7.39
N ALA A 53 -1.03 1.98 -7.50
CA ALA A 53 -1.40 0.58 -7.41
C ALA A 53 -0.66 -0.26 -8.48
N PRO A 54 -0.27 -1.51 -8.16
CA PRO A 54 0.31 -2.42 -9.14
C PRO A 54 -0.60 -2.60 -10.35
N ASN A 55 0.01 -2.66 -11.54
CA ASN A 55 -0.70 -3.04 -12.75
C ASN A 55 -0.70 -4.57 -12.87
N ASN A 56 -1.78 -5.21 -12.45
CA ASN A 56 -1.95 -6.65 -12.60
C ASN A 56 -2.35 -6.98 -14.05
N PRO A 57 -1.75 -8.00 -14.69
CA PRO A 57 -2.18 -8.42 -16.01
C PRO A 57 -3.63 -8.92 -15.97
N PRO A 58 -4.40 -8.77 -17.07
CA PRO A 58 -5.72 -9.37 -17.15
C PRO A 58 -5.61 -10.89 -17.04
N THR A 59 -6.49 -11.50 -16.25
CA THR A 59 -6.63 -12.96 -16.21
C THR A 59 -7.63 -13.39 -17.28
N ALA A 60 -7.20 -14.21 -18.23
CA ALA A 60 -8.09 -14.84 -19.21
C ALA A 60 -8.43 -16.26 -18.75
N TYR A 61 -9.72 -16.59 -18.74
CA TYR A 61 -10.19 -17.95 -18.51
C TYR A 61 -10.70 -18.52 -19.85
N ILE A 62 -10.22 -19.71 -20.21
CA ILE A 62 -10.83 -20.49 -21.29
C ILE A 62 -11.77 -21.48 -20.62
N ASP A 63 -13.06 -21.14 -20.58
CA ASP A 63 -14.08 -21.93 -19.87
C ASP A 63 -14.37 -23.26 -20.57
N SER A 64 -14.26 -23.29 -21.91
CA SER A 64 -14.19 -24.49 -22.74
C SER A 64 -14.03 -24.06 -24.21
N MET A 65 -13.09 -24.62 -24.95
CA MET A 65 -13.12 -24.59 -26.41
C MET A 65 -13.90 -25.81 -26.89
N SER A 66 -15.02 -25.59 -27.59
CA SER A 66 -15.75 -26.66 -28.28
C SER A 66 -15.99 -26.26 -29.74
N PRO A 67 -15.44 -27.00 -30.72
CA PRO A 67 -14.59 -28.17 -30.52
C PRO A 67 -13.20 -27.77 -29.98
N ASN A 68 -12.62 -28.60 -29.10
CA ASN A 68 -11.26 -28.40 -28.64
C ASN A 68 -10.30 -28.81 -29.78
N PRO A 69 -9.47 -27.91 -30.32
CA PRO A 69 -8.56 -28.26 -31.41
C PRO A 69 -7.46 -29.26 -31.01
N ALA A 70 -7.27 -29.52 -29.71
CA ALA A 70 -6.37 -30.55 -29.21
C ALA A 70 -7.02 -31.95 -29.10
N ASP A 71 -8.33 -32.07 -29.36
CA ASP A 71 -8.98 -33.38 -29.45
C ASP A 71 -8.71 -33.99 -30.84
N GLU A 72 -8.21 -35.22 -30.85
CA GLU A 72 -7.93 -35.94 -32.10
C GLU A 72 -9.22 -36.11 -32.92
N GLY A 73 -9.26 -35.50 -34.11
CA GLY A 73 -10.42 -35.55 -35.02
C GLY A 73 -11.35 -34.33 -35.01
N ALA A 74 -11.07 -33.29 -34.21
CA ALA A 74 -11.84 -32.04 -34.24
C ALA A 74 -11.51 -31.16 -35.47
N SER A 75 -12.51 -30.81 -36.28
CA SER A 75 -12.38 -29.83 -37.37
C SER A 75 -12.87 -28.45 -36.94
N VAL A 76 -12.05 -27.40 -37.13
CA VAL A 76 -12.46 -26.00 -36.96
C VAL A 76 -12.75 -25.39 -38.33
N SER A 77 -13.95 -24.83 -38.52
CA SER A 77 -14.31 -24.04 -39.71
C SER A 77 -14.13 -22.55 -39.41
N PHE A 78 -13.52 -21.80 -40.33
CA PHE A 78 -13.30 -20.36 -40.27
C PHE A 78 -14.32 -19.58 -41.08
#